data_AF-A0A9W8RXH2-F1
#
_entry.id   AF-A0A9W8RXH2-F1
#
_cell.length_a   1.000
_cell.length_b   1.000
_cell.length_c   1.000
_cell.angle_alpha   90.00
_cell.angle_beta   90.00
_cell.angle_gamma   90.00
#
_symmetry.space_group_name_H-M   'P 1'
#
loop_
_entity.id
_entity.type
_entity.pdbx_description
1 polymer ?
#
loop_
_entity_poly.entity_id
_entity_poly.type
_entity_poly.pdbx_seq_one_letter_code
_entity_poly.pdbx_strand_id
1 'polypeptide(L)'
;MSKSRQDVYRAYLENLDRPIRPILTLLNGDASWLMSFPKPQAEKVSSGKAFYHVVFEPWLIGDASILRPWFFNIALSANAAINEVQGINNIIQEIEEAASHHTSAAGIPQKGDSNGGIDAIILRFHYLDHVHEPTLRTFDRHIPVIATPEAAAIVRPWKHFDTVGIIHDLDSSAKSWRSPGLHPQHLLTWLTIIRLPGHATLNFCNAIIWSHLEGASDEIHETILISPHGTRLDQGPLDVFLSAQPKVEMTALLHGLKESHGVAGQTKLGAKGGLALYRKMGGFKSWILSHDNDFQYSGILLWVTRTTDLPRSLEWALEEERRQSDVNVDLKAPNFLQVNNGSAVILT
;
A
#
# COMPACT_ATOMS: atom_id res chain seq x y z
N MET A 1 -10.00 -25.30 -10.86
CA MET A 1 -10.39 -23.98 -11.38
C MET A 1 -10.07 -22.95 -10.30
N SER A 2 -9.33 -21.88 -10.63
CA SER A 2 -9.13 -20.78 -9.68
C SER A 2 -10.49 -20.17 -9.35
N LYS A 3 -10.77 -19.89 -8.07
CA LYS A 3 -11.97 -19.13 -7.70
C LYS A 3 -11.90 -17.75 -8.37
N SER A 4 -13.02 -17.24 -8.87
CA SER A 4 -13.05 -15.86 -9.35
C SER A 4 -12.91 -14.90 -8.17
N ARG A 5 -12.47 -13.66 -8.44
CA ARG A 5 -12.39 -12.62 -7.41
C ARG A 5 -13.73 -12.37 -6.72
N GLN A 6 -14.83 -12.40 -7.49
CA GLN A 6 -16.19 -12.28 -6.96
C GLN A 6 -16.55 -13.42 -6.01
N ASP A 7 -16.15 -14.66 -6.32
CA ASP A 7 -16.37 -15.81 -5.43
C ASP A 7 -15.61 -15.66 -4.11
N VAL A 8 -14.41 -15.07 -4.14
CA VAL A 8 -13.63 -14.77 -2.93
C VAL A 8 -14.37 -13.75 -2.07
N TYR A 9 -14.89 -12.67 -2.67
CA TYR A 9 -15.62 -11.64 -1.94
C TYR A 9 -16.91 -12.17 -1.33
N ARG A 10 -17.74 -12.87 -2.09
CA ARG A 10 -18.99 -13.46 -1.59
C ARG A 10 -18.72 -14.45 -0.46
N ALA A 11 -17.84 -15.44 -0.69
CA ALA A 11 -17.49 -16.41 0.35
C ALA A 11 -16.88 -15.76 1.59
N TYR A 12 -16.26 -14.58 1.45
CA TYR A 12 -15.73 -13.83 2.57
C TYR A 12 -16.82 -13.06 3.34
N LEU A 13 -17.55 -12.20 2.63
CA LEU A 13 -18.43 -11.17 3.19
C LEU A 13 -19.82 -11.69 3.58
N GLU A 14 -20.27 -12.81 3.00
CA GLU A 14 -21.53 -13.45 3.38
C GLU A 14 -21.47 -14.13 4.76
N ASN A 15 -20.26 -14.40 5.27
CA ASN A 15 -20.10 -14.95 6.62
C ASN A 15 -20.19 -13.82 7.66
N LEU A 16 -21.36 -13.69 8.29
CA LEU A 16 -21.66 -12.67 9.31
C LEU A 16 -21.07 -12.96 10.69
N ASP A 17 -20.53 -14.16 10.91
CA ASP A 17 -19.96 -14.56 12.21
C ASP A 17 -18.54 -14.00 12.42
N ARG A 18 -17.96 -13.34 11.41
CA ARG A 18 -16.64 -12.73 11.48
C ARG A 18 -16.68 -11.23 11.20
N PRO A 19 -15.78 -10.44 11.82
CA PRO A 19 -15.61 -9.05 11.44
C PRO A 19 -15.13 -8.96 9.98
N ILE A 20 -15.65 -7.98 9.25
CA ILE A 20 -15.12 -7.62 7.94
C ILE A 20 -13.72 -7.01 8.10
N ARG A 21 -12.84 -7.31 7.16
CA ARG A 21 -11.41 -7.00 7.21
C ARG A 21 -10.97 -6.28 5.93
N PRO A 22 -9.84 -5.55 5.94
CA PRO A 22 -9.35 -4.90 4.74
C PRO A 22 -9.16 -5.87 3.56
N ILE A 23 -9.54 -5.41 2.37
CA ILE A 23 -9.40 -6.15 1.10
C ILE A 23 -8.41 -5.39 0.23
N LEU A 24 -7.37 -6.08 -0.26
CA LEU A 24 -6.33 -5.52 -1.12
C LEU A 24 -6.40 -6.21 -2.47
N THR A 25 -6.67 -5.45 -3.54
CA THR A 25 -6.66 -5.94 -4.92
C THR A 25 -5.46 -5.39 -5.67
N LEU A 26 -4.61 -6.26 -6.20
CA LEU A 26 -3.43 -5.86 -6.97
C LEU A 26 -3.85 -5.45 -8.38
N LEU A 27 -3.60 -4.20 -8.76
CA LEU A 27 -4.12 -3.63 -10.01
C LEU A 27 -3.16 -3.84 -11.19
N ASN A 28 -1.86 -3.63 -10.97
CA ASN A 28 -0.86 -3.58 -12.03
C ASN A 28 0.19 -4.71 -11.99
N GLY A 29 0.11 -5.60 -11.00
CA GLY A 29 1.08 -6.68 -10.84
C GLY A 29 2.40 -6.26 -10.18
N ASP A 30 2.46 -5.07 -9.57
CA ASP A 30 3.65 -4.60 -8.84
C ASP A 30 3.31 -3.91 -7.51
N ALA A 31 2.77 -2.70 -7.60
CA ALA A 31 2.69 -1.75 -6.50
C ALA A 31 1.40 -0.92 -6.48
N SER A 32 0.58 -0.99 -7.54
CA SER A 32 -0.73 -0.33 -7.57
C SER A 32 -1.78 -1.21 -6.93
N TRP A 33 -2.44 -0.71 -5.89
CA TRP A 33 -3.45 -1.47 -5.15
C TRP A 33 -4.76 -0.69 -5.04
N LEU A 34 -5.88 -1.40 -5.10
CA LEU A 34 -7.12 -0.95 -4.49
C LEU A 34 -7.16 -1.50 -3.06
N MET A 35 -7.18 -0.62 -2.07
CA MET A 35 -7.25 -0.97 -0.64
C MET A 35 -8.61 -0.54 -0.09
N SER A 36 -9.46 -1.52 0.25
CA SER A 36 -10.79 -1.29 0.79
C SER A 36 -10.78 -1.54 2.30
N PHE A 37 -10.97 -0.49 3.10
CA PHE A 37 -10.96 -0.56 4.57
C PHE A 37 -12.37 -0.57 5.15
N PRO A 38 -12.71 -1.50 6.07
CA PRO A 38 -14.00 -1.49 6.75
C PRO A 38 -14.30 -0.15 7.42
N LYS A 39 -15.48 0.41 7.13
CA LYS A 39 -15.91 1.64 7.81
C LYS A 39 -16.41 1.35 9.23
N PRO A 40 -16.23 2.28 10.19
CA PRO A 40 -16.91 2.21 11.47
C PRO A 40 -18.44 2.17 11.29
N GLN A 41 -19.14 1.52 12.23
CA GLN A 41 -20.59 1.30 12.11
C GLN A 41 -21.38 2.60 11.92
N ALA A 42 -21.01 3.67 12.62
CA ALA A 42 -21.64 4.98 12.50
C ALA A 42 -21.57 5.53 11.06
N GLU A 43 -20.44 5.33 10.37
CA GLU A 43 -20.28 5.80 9.00
C GLU A 43 -20.90 4.89 7.95
N LYS A 44 -20.96 3.57 8.21
CA LYS A 44 -21.70 2.64 7.36
C LYS A 44 -23.16 3.06 7.24
N VAL A 45 -23.76 3.44 8.36
CA VAL A 45 -25.15 3.92 8.42
C VAL A 45 -25.31 5.23 7.65
N SER A 46 -24.38 6.18 7.78
CA SER A 46 -24.52 7.49 7.13
C SER A 46 -24.22 7.48 5.63
N SER A 47 -23.27 6.67 5.16
CA SER A 47 -22.87 6.64 3.75
C SER A 47 -23.50 5.52 2.94
N GLY A 48 -24.06 4.49 3.59
CA GLY A 48 -24.58 3.30 2.90
C GLY A 48 -23.50 2.43 2.24
N LYS A 49 -22.21 2.65 2.55
CA LYS A 49 -21.07 1.86 2.06
C LYS A 49 -20.46 1.06 3.21
N ALA A 50 -20.04 -0.18 2.95
CA ALA A 50 -19.36 -1.02 3.93
C ALA A 50 -17.88 -0.66 4.06
N PHE A 51 -17.25 -0.21 2.98
CA PHE A 51 -15.82 0.08 2.89
C PHE A 51 -15.52 1.53 2.49
N TYR A 52 -14.31 1.96 2.83
CA TYR A 52 -13.65 3.15 2.31
C TYR A 52 -12.57 2.70 1.33
N HIS A 53 -12.64 3.14 0.08
CA HIS A 53 -11.84 2.65 -1.03
C HIS A 53 -10.72 3.61 -1.39
N VAL A 54 -9.49 3.14 -1.21
CA VAL A 54 -8.27 3.89 -1.52
C VAL A 54 -7.59 3.28 -2.73
N VAL A 55 -7.33 4.10 -3.75
CA VAL A 55 -6.43 3.74 -4.85
C VAL A 55 -5.02 4.17 -4.48
N PHE A 56 -4.14 3.20 -4.29
CA PHE A 56 -2.78 3.40 -3.83
C PHE A 56 -1.79 3.29 -5.00
N GLU A 57 -1.02 4.35 -5.23
CA GLU A 57 0.08 4.39 -6.21
C GLU A 57 -0.33 3.92 -7.63
N PRO A 58 -1.35 4.51 -8.27
CA PRO A 58 -1.90 4.00 -9.52
C PRO A 58 -0.97 4.21 -10.73
N TRP A 59 -0.54 3.12 -11.34
CA TRP A 59 0.10 3.05 -12.64
C TRP A 59 -0.57 1.94 -13.47
N LEU A 60 -1.57 2.34 -14.26
CA LEU A 60 -2.52 1.42 -14.92
C LEU A 60 -2.24 1.24 -16.42
N ILE A 61 -1.55 2.19 -17.04
CA ILE A 61 -1.31 2.22 -18.49
C ILE A 61 0.08 2.74 -18.79
N GLY A 62 0.64 2.34 -19.93
CA GLY A 62 1.86 2.91 -20.49
C GLY A 62 3.11 2.72 -19.63
N ASP A 63 4.20 3.33 -20.08
CA ASP A 63 5.50 3.30 -19.42
C ASP A 63 5.71 4.57 -18.58
N ALA A 64 6.53 4.46 -17.54
CA ALA A 64 7.04 5.60 -16.82
C ALA A 64 8.32 6.13 -17.50
N SER A 65 8.20 7.16 -18.36
CA SER A 65 9.34 7.74 -19.10
C SER A 65 9.63 9.23 -18.83
N ILE A 66 10.91 9.62 -18.76
CA ILE A 66 11.36 11.03 -18.66
C ILE A 66 12.12 11.41 -19.94
N LEU A 67 11.86 12.61 -20.49
CA LEU A 67 12.56 13.18 -21.66
C LEU A 67 12.64 12.21 -22.86
N ARG A 68 11.52 11.50 -23.10
CA ARG A 68 11.32 10.39 -24.06
C ARG A 68 12.00 9.07 -23.60
N PRO A 69 11.50 7.89 -24.04
CA PRO A 69 12.00 6.59 -23.56
C PRO A 69 13.51 6.33 -23.75
N TRP A 70 14.19 7.06 -24.65
CA TRP A 70 15.64 6.92 -24.84
C TRP A 70 16.47 7.48 -23.68
N PHE A 71 15.93 8.38 -22.84
CA PHE A 71 16.67 8.93 -21.70
C PHE A 71 16.44 8.13 -20.43
N PHE A 72 15.18 7.91 -20.04
CA PHE A 72 14.78 7.08 -18.92
C PHE A 72 13.41 6.47 -19.19
N ASN A 73 13.30 5.16 -18.97
CA ASN A 73 12.05 4.42 -19.09
C ASN A 73 12.01 3.24 -18.13
N ILE A 74 10.86 3.08 -17.47
CA ILE A 74 10.51 1.87 -16.73
C ILE A 74 9.18 1.37 -17.30
N ALA A 75 9.15 0.11 -17.73
CA ALA A 75 7.93 -0.56 -18.17
C ALA A 75 7.64 -1.77 -17.28
N LEU A 76 6.35 -2.01 -17.04
CA LEU A 76 5.88 -3.24 -16.39
C LEU A 76 6.22 -4.45 -17.27
N SER A 77 6.60 -5.58 -16.66
CA SER A 77 6.82 -6.84 -17.40
C SER A 77 5.56 -7.39 -18.06
N ALA A 78 4.40 -7.04 -17.52
CA ALA A 78 3.08 -7.40 -18.03
C ALA A 78 2.12 -6.21 -17.86
N ASN A 79 1.12 -6.13 -18.73
CA ASN A 79 0.09 -5.12 -18.61
C ASN A 79 -0.63 -5.21 -17.26
N ALA A 80 -1.09 -4.05 -16.75
CA ALA A 80 -1.96 -4.03 -15.61
C ALA A 80 -3.22 -4.85 -15.88
N ALA A 81 -3.63 -5.69 -14.92
CA ALA A 81 -4.88 -6.43 -15.05
C ALA A 81 -6.09 -5.49 -15.06
N ILE A 82 -5.96 -4.36 -14.36
CA ILE A 82 -6.92 -3.26 -14.34
C ILE A 82 -6.23 -2.04 -14.95
N ASN A 83 -6.63 -1.67 -16.15
CA ASN A 83 -5.95 -0.64 -16.95
C ASN A 83 -6.76 0.65 -17.12
N GLU A 84 -7.91 0.78 -16.45
CA GLU A 84 -8.76 1.97 -16.49
C GLU A 84 -9.52 2.16 -15.18
N VAL A 85 -9.94 3.40 -14.90
CA VAL A 85 -10.71 3.75 -13.69
C VAL A 85 -12.03 2.98 -13.63
N GLN A 86 -12.68 2.73 -14.77
CA GLN A 86 -13.92 1.94 -14.80
C GLN A 86 -13.71 0.51 -14.26
N GLY A 87 -12.56 -0.11 -14.54
CA GLY A 87 -12.22 -1.42 -13.99
C GLY A 87 -12.08 -1.40 -12.46
N ILE A 88 -11.57 -0.31 -11.88
CA ILE A 88 -11.52 -0.11 -10.43
C ILE A 88 -12.94 0.05 -9.86
N ASN A 89 -13.77 0.87 -10.50
CA ASN A 89 -15.17 1.09 -10.09
C ASN A 89 -15.97 -0.22 -10.10
N ASN A 90 -15.75 -1.07 -11.11
CA ASN A 90 -16.37 -2.39 -11.17
C ASN A 90 -15.96 -3.28 -9.98
N ILE A 91 -14.69 -3.24 -9.56
CA ILE A 91 -14.23 -4.00 -8.38
C ILE A 91 -14.85 -3.45 -7.09
N ILE A 92 -14.94 -2.12 -6.96
CA ILE A 92 -15.61 -1.48 -5.83
C ILE A 92 -17.07 -1.94 -5.75
N GLN A 93 -17.79 -1.94 -6.88
CA GLN A 93 -19.15 -2.44 -6.97
C GLN A 93 -19.23 -3.92 -6.54
N GLU A 94 -18.34 -4.79 -7.02
CA GLU A 94 -18.29 -6.20 -6.61
C GLU A 94 -18.12 -6.37 -5.09
N ILE A 95 -17.28 -5.55 -4.45
CA ILE A 95 -17.04 -5.58 -3.01
C ILE A 95 -18.28 -5.11 -2.24
N GLU A 96 -18.84 -3.96 -2.62
CA GLU A 96 -19.99 -3.36 -1.93
C GLU A 96 -21.28 -4.19 -2.10
N GLU A 97 -21.49 -4.80 -3.28
CA GLU A 97 -22.59 -5.74 -3.50
C GLU A 97 -22.47 -6.97 -2.59
N ALA A 98 -21.27 -7.56 -2.51
CA ALA A 98 -21.00 -8.69 -1.60
C ALA A 98 -21.08 -8.30 -0.12
N ALA A 99 -20.86 -7.01 0.21
CA ALA A 99 -20.95 -6.48 1.56
C ALA A 99 -22.32 -5.93 1.95
N SER A 100 -23.33 -6.04 1.07
CA SER A 100 -24.65 -5.40 1.24
C SER A 100 -25.37 -5.77 2.55
N HIS A 101 -25.11 -6.94 3.12
CA HIS A 101 -25.65 -7.34 4.43
C HIS A 101 -25.04 -6.59 5.63
N HIS A 102 -23.87 -5.97 5.45
CA HIS A 102 -23.15 -5.21 6.48
C HIS A 102 -23.59 -3.75 6.56
N THR A 103 -24.48 -3.29 5.68
CA THR A 103 -25.05 -1.94 5.71
C THR A 103 -26.52 -2.02 6.13
N SER A 104 -26.88 -1.34 7.22
CA SER A 104 -28.24 -1.38 7.75
C SER A 104 -29.17 -0.48 6.91
N ALA A 105 -29.97 -1.11 6.05
CA ALA A 105 -31.17 -0.60 5.39
C ALA A 105 -31.01 0.63 4.48
N ALA A 106 -31.25 0.41 3.18
CA ALA A 106 -31.94 1.30 2.22
C ALA A 106 -31.75 2.82 2.38
N GLY A 107 -30.53 3.27 2.72
CA GLY A 107 -30.12 4.63 2.44
C GLY A 107 -30.27 4.79 0.93
N ILE A 108 -31.08 5.75 0.49
CA ILE A 108 -31.16 6.13 -0.92
C ILE A 108 -29.70 6.24 -1.39
N PRO A 109 -29.23 5.46 -2.38
CA PRO A 109 -27.87 5.62 -2.89
C PRO A 109 -27.73 7.09 -3.18
N GLN A 110 -26.81 7.78 -2.49
CA GLN A 110 -26.64 9.20 -2.75
C GLN A 110 -26.34 9.32 -4.24
N LYS A 111 -27.34 9.84 -4.95
CA LYS A 111 -27.39 9.88 -6.39
C LYS A 111 -26.37 10.93 -6.80
N GLY A 112 -25.13 10.51 -7.03
CA GLY A 112 -24.07 11.41 -7.40
C GLY A 112 -22.69 11.08 -6.85
N ASP A 113 -22.34 9.81 -6.61
CA ASP A 113 -20.93 9.46 -6.44
C ASP A 113 -20.24 9.52 -7.82
N SER A 114 -20.03 10.74 -8.31
CA SER A 114 -19.40 11.06 -9.59
C SER A 114 -18.00 10.44 -9.74
N ASN A 115 -17.42 10.01 -8.62
CA ASN A 115 -16.10 9.40 -8.51
C ASN A 115 -16.09 7.87 -8.63
N GLY A 116 -17.24 7.24 -8.94
CA GLY A 116 -17.30 5.78 -9.16
C GLY A 116 -17.06 4.91 -7.92
N GLY A 117 -17.13 5.51 -6.74
CA GLY A 117 -16.96 4.83 -5.45
C GLY A 117 -15.56 4.98 -4.83
N ILE A 118 -14.59 5.55 -5.55
CA ILE A 118 -13.24 5.79 -5.04
C ILE A 118 -13.26 6.98 -4.06
N ASP A 119 -12.81 6.76 -2.83
CA ASP A 119 -12.87 7.79 -1.78
C ASP A 119 -11.55 8.57 -1.63
N ALA A 120 -10.40 8.01 -2.00
CA ALA A 120 -9.12 8.72 -2.02
C ALA A 120 -8.07 8.06 -2.94
N ILE A 121 -7.08 8.85 -3.36
CA ILE A 121 -5.85 8.39 -4.01
C ILE A 121 -4.67 8.66 -3.06
N ILE A 122 -3.80 7.67 -2.85
CA ILE A 122 -2.58 7.83 -2.03
C ILE A 122 -1.32 7.76 -2.89
N LEU A 123 -0.46 8.77 -2.77
CA LEU A 123 0.86 8.91 -3.41
C LEU A 123 1.97 9.08 -2.36
N ARG A 124 2.53 7.98 -1.89
CA ARG A 124 3.63 7.92 -0.93
C ARG A 124 5.00 8.25 -1.52
N PHE A 125 5.20 8.18 -2.84
CA PHE A 125 6.49 8.46 -3.45
C PHE A 125 6.37 9.33 -4.71
N HIS A 126 7.44 9.99 -5.10
CA HIS A 126 7.41 11.04 -6.14
C HIS A 126 8.10 10.65 -7.45
N TYR A 127 8.62 9.42 -7.54
CA TYR A 127 9.20 8.92 -8.79
C TYR A 127 8.09 8.59 -9.80
N LEU A 128 8.45 8.50 -11.07
CA LEU A 128 7.47 8.54 -12.15
C LEU A 128 6.56 7.30 -12.22
N ASP A 129 7.08 6.16 -11.80
CA ASP A 129 6.36 4.89 -11.63
C ASP A 129 5.36 4.90 -10.45
N HIS A 130 5.41 5.96 -9.64
CA HIS A 130 4.55 6.20 -8.48
C HIS A 130 3.58 7.37 -8.73
N VAL A 131 4.06 8.45 -9.36
CA VAL A 131 3.28 9.64 -9.75
C VAL A 131 3.04 9.61 -11.26
N HIS A 132 2.38 8.55 -11.72
CA HIS A 132 2.19 8.32 -13.15
C HIS A 132 1.11 9.24 -13.74
N GLU A 133 1.53 10.38 -14.30
CA GLU A 133 0.64 11.43 -14.81
C GLU A 133 -0.43 10.95 -15.80
N PRO A 134 -0.10 10.13 -16.84
CA PRO A 134 -1.11 9.65 -17.79
C PRO A 134 -2.23 8.87 -17.10
N THR A 135 -1.91 8.09 -16.07
CA THR A 135 -2.91 7.37 -15.26
C THR A 135 -3.66 8.33 -14.36
N LEU A 136 -2.97 9.19 -13.61
CA LEU A 136 -3.59 10.08 -12.62
C LEU A 136 -4.59 11.06 -13.25
N ARG A 137 -4.34 11.52 -14.48
CA ARG A 137 -5.27 12.39 -15.22
C ARG A 137 -6.58 11.71 -15.63
N THR A 138 -6.68 10.38 -15.54
CA THR A 138 -7.93 9.66 -15.84
C THR A 138 -8.92 9.65 -14.66
N PHE A 139 -8.47 9.96 -13.45
CA PHE A 139 -9.32 10.01 -12.26
C PHE A 139 -10.13 11.30 -12.20
N ASP A 140 -11.30 11.24 -11.56
CA ASP A 140 -12.11 12.43 -11.30
C ASP A 140 -11.34 13.43 -10.43
N ARG A 141 -11.42 14.72 -10.79
CA ARG A 141 -10.76 15.84 -10.10
C ARG A 141 -11.18 15.99 -8.63
N HIS A 142 -12.36 15.54 -8.26
CA HIS A 142 -12.92 15.69 -6.92
C HIS A 142 -12.43 14.61 -5.95
N ILE A 143 -11.77 13.55 -6.44
CA ILE A 143 -11.17 12.55 -5.56
C ILE A 143 -9.97 13.19 -4.84
N PRO A 144 -9.93 13.17 -3.49
CA PRO A 144 -8.80 13.72 -2.76
C PRO A 144 -7.54 12.92 -3.00
N VAL A 145 -6.46 13.63 -3.31
CA VAL A 145 -5.11 13.05 -3.42
C VAL A 145 -4.36 13.30 -2.11
N ILE A 146 -3.92 12.23 -1.46
CA ILE A 146 -3.13 12.28 -0.23
C ILE A 146 -1.69 11.91 -0.60
N ALA A 147 -0.78 12.87 -0.55
CA ALA A 147 0.54 12.73 -1.12
C ALA A 147 1.67 13.15 -0.17
N THR A 148 2.86 12.59 -0.32
CA THR A 148 4.07 13.19 0.31
C THR A 148 4.31 14.60 -0.21
N PRO A 149 5.05 15.46 0.52
CA PRO A 149 5.34 16.82 0.07
C PRO A 149 5.93 16.89 -1.34
N GLU A 150 6.82 15.94 -1.68
CA GLU A 150 7.47 15.87 -2.98
C GLU A 150 6.47 15.46 -4.09
N ALA A 151 5.63 14.46 -3.85
CA ALA A 151 4.60 14.05 -4.80
C ALA A 151 3.53 15.14 -4.99
N ALA A 152 3.13 15.82 -3.91
CA ALA A 152 2.21 16.95 -3.98
C ALA A 152 2.78 18.13 -4.79
N ALA A 153 4.08 18.38 -4.71
CA ALA A 153 4.76 19.41 -5.49
C ALA A 153 4.76 19.10 -7.01
N ILE A 154 4.69 17.83 -7.39
CA ILE A 154 4.54 17.39 -8.79
C ILE A 154 3.08 17.50 -9.25
N VAL A 155 2.13 17.02 -8.44
CA VAL A 155 0.72 16.91 -8.82
C VAL A 155 -0.01 18.26 -8.83
N ARG A 156 0.27 19.16 -7.88
CA ARG A 156 -0.43 20.46 -7.78
C ARG A 156 -0.30 21.33 -9.05
N PRO A 157 0.90 21.47 -9.66
CA PRO A 157 1.06 22.19 -10.93
C PRO A 157 0.19 21.65 -12.07
N TRP A 158 -0.22 20.38 -12.05
CA TRP A 158 -1.08 19.80 -13.08
C TRP A 158 -2.48 20.43 -13.11
N LYS A 159 -2.92 21.06 -12.01
CA LYS A 159 -4.25 21.67 -11.83
C LYS A 159 -5.41 20.73 -12.20
N HIS A 160 -5.20 19.44 -11.97
CA HIS A 160 -6.18 18.40 -12.24
C HIS A 160 -7.09 18.16 -11.03
N PHE A 161 -6.50 17.92 -9.86
CA PHE A 161 -7.23 17.60 -8.62
C PHE A 161 -7.57 18.85 -7.80
N ASP A 162 -8.76 18.85 -7.19
CA ASP A 162 -9.25 19.96 -6.36
C ASP A 162 -8.64 19.97 -4.96
N THR A 163 -8.32 18.79 -4.43
CA THR A 163 -7.80 18.62 -3.08
C THR A 163 -6.54 17.77 -3.09
N VAL A 164 -5.49 18.28 -2.44
CA VAL A 164 -4.20 17.59 -2.27
C VAL A 164 -3.74 17.72 -0.82
N GLY A 165 -4.03 16.67 -0.04
CA GLY A 165 -3.58 16.51 1.34
C GLY A 165 -2.13 16.03 1.44
N ILE A 166 -1.51 16.23 2.61
CA ILE A 166 -0.09 15.92 2.83
C ILE A 166 0.07 14.73 3.79
N ILE A 167 0.90 13.78 3.40
CA ILE A 167 1.44 12.71 4.25
C ILE A 167 2.65 13.27 4.99
N HIS A 168 2.65 13.15 6.31
CA HIS A 168 3.70 13.68 7.16
C HIS A 168 4.68 12.60 7.64
N ASP A 169 5.90 13.04 7.92
CA ASP A 169 6.95 12.22 8.52
C ASP A 169 6.71 12.07 10.01
N LEU A 170 6.91 10.86 10.53
CA LEU A 170 6.97 10.66 11.97
C LEU A 170 8.27 11.24 12.50
N ASP A 171 8.14 12.31 13.29
CA ASP A 171 9.26 12.95 13.96
C ASP A 171 9.96 11.99 14.94
N SER A 172 11.28 12.08 15.05
CA SER A 172 12.07 11.18 15.90
C SER A 172 11.80 11.35 17.41
N SER A 173 11.17 12.46 17.81
CA SER A 173 10.73 12.73 19.18
C SER A 173 9.24 12.47 19.41
N ALA A 174 8.51 12.01 18.38
CA ALA A 174 7.07 11.80 18.46
C ALA A 174 6.71 10.75 19.52
N LYS A 175 5.85 11.13 20.47
CA LYS A 175 5.26 10.20 21.45
C LYS A 175 4.00 9.51 20.94
N SER A 176 3.38 10.09 19.91
CA SER A 176 2.13 9.61 19.34
C SER A 176 2.12 9.76 17.82
N TRP A 177 1.72 8.68 17.14
CA TRP A 177 1.43 8.71 15.70
C TRP A 177 0.09 9.38 15.38
N ARG A 178 -0.80 9.55 16.39
CA ARG A 178 -2.13 10.19 16.26
C ARG A 178 -2.11 11.68 16.59
N SER A 179 -0.93 12.30 16.59
CA SER A 179 -0.82 13.74 16.82
C SER A 179 -1.60 14.51 15.73
N PRO A 180 -2.40 15.54 16.07
CA PRO A 180 -3.26 16.21 15.09
C PRO A 180 -2.53 16.74 13.83
N GLY A 181 -1.26 17.16 13.99
CA GLY A 181 -0.44 17.63 12.87
C GLY A 181 0.13 16.54 11.96
N LEU A 182 0.02 15.26 12.33
CA LEU A 182 0.46 14.13 11.51
C LEU A 182 -0.65 13.60 10.60
N HIS A 183 -1.92 13.81 10.97
CA HIS A 183 -3.05 13.27 10.21
C HIS A 183 -3.21 14.01 8.88
N PRO A 184 -3.20 13.29 7.73
CA PRO A 184 -3.39 13.92 6.44
C PRO A 184 -4.78 14.57 6.32
N GLN A 185 -4.81 15.80 5.81
CA GLN A 185 -6.08 16.48 5.49
C GLN A 185 -6.88 15.67 4.47
N HIS A 186 -8.20 15.73 4.54
CA HIS A 186 -9.15 15.02 3.65
C HIS A 186 -9.21 13.50 3.79
N LEU A 187 -8.44 12.90 4.72
CA LEU A 187 -8.60 11.51 5.12
C LEU A 187 -9.57 11.42 6.32
N LEU A 188 -10.22 10.28 6.50
CA LEU A 188 -11.13 10.05 7.63
C LEU A 188 -10.33 9.81 8.92
N THR A 189 -10.82 10.29 10.07
CA THR A 189 -10.05 10.30 11.32
C THR A 189 -9.66 8.93 11.87
N TRP A 190 -10.33 7.86 11.42
CA TRP A 190 -10.04 6.48 11.79
C TRP A 190 -9.04 5.79 10.85
N LEU A 191 -8.72 6.38 9.68
CA LEU A 191 -7.73 5.87 8.74
C LEU A 191 -6.60 6.90 8.59
N THR A 192 -5.35 6.51 8.82
CA THR A 192 -4.22 7.42 8.65
C THR A 192 -3.07 6.76 7.93
N ILE A 193 -2.23 7.58 7.31
CA ILE A 193 -0.96 7.16 6.72
C ILE A 193 0.13 8.11 7.19
N ILE A 194 1.23 7.54 7.65
CA ILE A 194 2.43 8.28 8.04
C ILE A 194 3.64 7.72 7.29
N ARG A 195 4.62 8.58 7.01
CA ARG A 195 5.91 8.16 6.47
C ARG A 195 6.90 7.98 7.61
N LEU A 196 7.64 6.89 7.58
CA LEU A 196 8.75 6.59 8.48
C LEU A 196 10.04 6.71 7.65
N PRO A 197 10.72 7.87 7.68
CA PRO A 197 11.94 8.08 6.91
C PRO A 197 13.01 7.03 7.27
N GLY A 198 13.84 6.69 6.30
CA GLY A 198 15.01 5.87 6.54
C GLY A 198 16.28 6.52 6.01
N HIS A 199 17.31 5.71 5.79
CA HIS A 199 18.67 6.17 5.51
C HIS A 199 18.86 6.88 4.17
N ALA A 200 17.91 6.73 3.24
CA ALA A 200 17.97 7.34 1.91
C ALA A 200 16.55 7.57 1.38
N THR A 201 16.42 8.42 0.37
CA THR A 201 15.12 8.83 -0.21
C THR A 201 14.24 7.67 -0.67
N LEU A 202 14.84 6.60 -1.22
CA LEU A 202 14.12 5.39 -1.63
C LEU A 202 13.77 4.48 -0.45
N ASN A 203 14.55 4.55 0.62
CA ASN A 203 14.52 3.60 1.72
C ASN A 203 13.73 4.16 2.89
N PHE A 204 12.42 3.98 2.85
CA PHE A 204 11.48 4.41 3.88
C PHE A 204 10.35 3.40 4.03
N CYS A 205 9.64 3.47 5.15
CA CYS A 205 8.38 2.76 5.33
C CYS A 205 7.22 3.75 5.32
N ASN A 206 6.02 3.28 4.98
CA ASN A 206 4.79 3.96 5.39
C ASN A 206 3.99 3.00 6.25
N ALA A 207 3.39 3.53 7.30
CA ALA A 207 2.40 2.81 8.10
C ALA A 207 1.02 3.36 7.72
N ILE A 208 0.18 2.50 7.16
CA ILE A 208 -1.26 2.77 7.03
C ILE A 208 -1.92 2.15 8.24
N ILE A 209 -2.58 2.97 9.05
CA ILE A 209 -3.17 2.60 10.31
C ILE A 209 -4.68 2.81 10.21
N TRP A 210 -5.47 1.77 10.48
CA TRP A 210 -6.92 1.91 10.60
C TRP A 210 -7.36 1.54 12.02
N SER A 211 -8.26 2.36 12.54
CA SER A 211 -8.78 2.25 13.90
C SER A 211 -10.22 1.77 13.84
N HIS A 212 -10.55 0.76 14.64
CA HIS A 212 -11.90 0.21 14.72
C HIS A 212 -12.20 -0.26 16.13
N LEU A 213 -13.48 -0.44 16.45
CA LEU A 213 -13.91 -0.89 17.77
C LEU A 213 -13.96 -2.42 17.80
N GLU A 214 -13.34 -3.01 18.81
CA GLU A 214 -13.55 -4.40 19.21
C GLU A 214 -14.42 -4.42 20.47
N GLY A 215 -15.53 -5.16 20.42
CA GLY A 215 -16.49 -5.21 21.53
C GLY A 215 -17.18 -3.87 21.80
N ALA A 216 -17.34 -3.52 23.08
CA ALA A 216 -18.18 -2.40 23.51
C ALA A 216 -17.48 -1.02 23.53
N SER A 217 -16.15 -0.97 23.61
CA SER A 217 -15.42 0.31 23.72
C SER A 217 -13.92 0.27 23.40
N ASP A 218 -13.33 -0.89 23.09
CA ASP A 218 -11.88 -0.97 22.93
C ASP A 218 -11.50 -0.61 21.49
N GLU A 219 -10.85 0.54 21.31
CA GLU A 219 -10.34 0.97 20.00
C GLU A 219 -9.02 0.24 19.71
N ILE A 220 -9.03 -0.57 18.66
CA ILE A 220 -7.87 -1.29 18.15
C ILE A 220 -7.31 -0.53 16.95
N HIS A 221 -6.00 -0.45 16.88
CA HIS A 221 -5.28 0.18 15.78
C HIS A 221 -4.45 -0.88 15.08
N GLU A 222 -4.77 -1.16 13.82
CA GLU A 222 -4.05 -2.15 13.04
C GLU A 222 -3.28 -1.48 11.92
N THR A 223 -2.15 -2.07 11.54
CA THR A 223 -1.19 -1.44 10.63
C THR A 223 -0.82 -2.35 9.46
N ILE A 224 -0.84 -1.75 8.27
CA ILE A 224 -0.13 -2.26 7.10
C ILE A 224 1.18 -1.46 7.00
N LEU A 225 2.31 -2.13 7.15
CA LEU A 225 3.63 -1.53 6.92
C LEU A 225 4.04 -1.80 5.46
N ILE A 226 4.37 -0.74 4.73
CA ILE A 226 4.75 -0.82 3.32
C ILE A 226 6.17 -0.28 3.16
N SER A 227 7.08 -1.10 2.67
CA SER A 227 8.50 -0.77 2.56
C SER A 227 9.07 -1.30 1.23
N PRO A 228 8.89 -0.57 0.12
CA PRO A 228 9.18 -1.08 -1.22
C PRO A 228 10.67 -1.32 -1.50
N HIS A 229 11.56 -0.56 -0.86
CA HIS A 229 13.01 -0.68 -1.05
C HIS A 229 13.74 -1.19 0.21
N GLY A 230 13.00 -1.50 1.28
CA GLY A 230 13.58 -1.77 2.60
C GLY A 230 14.17 -0.51 3.24
N THR A 231 14.48 -0.61 4.54
CA THR A 231 15.24 0.42 5.26
C THR A 231 16.17 -0.22 6.28
N ARG A 232 17.21 0.52 6.69
CA ARG A 232 18.05 0.12 7.80
C ARG A 232 17.27 0.28 9.10
N LEU A 233 17.55 -0.60 10.06
CA LEU A 233 16.77 -0.70 11.31
C LEU A 233 17.21 0.28 12.40
N ASP A 234 18.36 0.93 12.22
CA ASP A 234 19.03 1.83 13.16
C ASP A 234 18.71 3.31 12.92
N GLN A 235 17.69 3.60 12.12
CA GLN A 235 17.41 4.97 11.66
C GLN A 235 16.60 5.80 12.67
N GLY A 236 15.91 5.17 13.62
CA GLY A 236 15.11 5.84 14.64
C GLY A 236 13.60 5.79 14.41
N PRO A 237 13.02 6.23 13.27
CA PRO A 237 11.57 6.32 13.09
C PRO A 237 10.80 5.01 13.31
N LEU A 238 11.39 3.85 13.02
CA LEU A 238 10.80 2.54 13.33
C LEU A 238 10.66 2.31 14.85
N ASP A 239 11.71 2.62 15.61
CA ASP A 239 11.69 2.49 17.08
C ASP A 239 10.70 3.47 17.70
N VAL A 240 10.67 4.70 17.18
CA VAL A 240 9.71 5.72 17.60
C VAL A 240 8.30 5.23 17.34
N PHE A 241 8.02 4.70 16.15
CA PHE A 241 6.71 4.16 15.79
C PHE A 241 6.29 2.99 16.70
N LEU A 242 7.20 2.05 17.00
CA LEU A 242 6.93 0.95 17.93
C LEU A 242 6.67 1.41 19.37
N SER A 243 7.36 2.47 19.79
CA SER A 243 7.21 3.06 21.13
C SER A 243 5.99 3.97 21.27
N ALA A 244 5.50 4.54 20.16
CA ALA A 244 4.43 5.52 20.12
C ALA A 244 3.11 4.97 20.68
N GLN A 245 2.26 5.91 21.10
CA GLN A 245 0.88 5.65 21.54
C GLN A 245 -0.14 6.27 20.58
N PRO A 246 -1.33 5.69 20.40
CA PRO A 246 -1.75 4.38 20.89
C PRO A 246 -0.89 3.21 20.35
N LYS A 247 -0.96 2.02 20.95
CA LYS A 247 -0.29 0.84 20.39
C LYS A 247 -0.97 0.39 19.10
N VAL A 248 -0.18 -0.17 18.20
CA VAL A 248 -0.66 -0.70 16.92
C VAL A 248 -0.32 -2.18 16.78
N GLU A 249 -1.19 -2.93 16.13
CA GLU A 249 -0.96 -4.31 15.75
C GLU A 249 -0.42 -4.40 14.32
N MET A 250 0.59 -5.24 14.12
CA MET A 250 1.24 -5.44 12.84
C MET A 250 0.51 -6.51 12.03
N THR A 251 -0.39 -6.08 11.14
CA THR A 251 -1.25 -6.99 10.37
C THR A 251 -0.56 -7.47 9.10
N ALA A 252 -0.02 -6.56 8.30
CA ALA A 252 0.62 -6.93 7.05
C ALA A 252 1.91 -6.14 6.76
N LEU A 253 2.88 -6.83 6.15
CA LEU A 253 4.05 -6.23 5.52
C LEU A 253 3.91 -6.33 4.01
N LEU A 254 3.95 -5.20 3.30
CA LEU A 254 4.10 -5.16 1.83
C LEU A 254 5.55 -4.82 1.50
N HIS A 255 6.29 -5.81 0.99
CA HIS A 255 7.72 -5.70 0.71
C HIS A 255 8.12 -6.70 -0.39
N GLY A 256 9.02 -6.29 -1.29
CA GLY A 256 9.54 -7.13 -2.37
C GLY A 256 10.64 -8.08 -1.92
N LEU A 257 10.99 -9.07 -2.73
CA LEU A 257 12.10 -9.98 -2.45
C LEU A 257 13.35 -9.60 -3.24
N LYS A 258 13.20 -8.96 -4.40
CA LYS A 258 14.31 -8.58 -5.25
C LYS A 258 15.19 -7.50 -4.62
N GLU A 259 16.49 -7.67 -4.82
CA GLU A 259 17.45 -6.60 -4.60
C GLU A 259 17.58 -5.78 -5.87
N SER A 260 17.91 -4.50 -5.74
CA SER A 260 18.23 -3.61 -6.86
C SER A 260 19.56 -2.97 -6.57
N HIS A 261 20.44 -2.98 -7.56
CA HIS A 261 21.80 -2.47 -7.47
C HIS A 261 22.05 -1.46 -8.58
N GLY A 262 22.88 -0.46 -8.30
CA GLY A 262 23.43 0.44 -9.29
C GLY A 262 24.88 0.77 -8.97
N VAL A 263 25.46 1.71 -9.70
CA VAL A 263 26.85 2.15 -9.50
C VAL A 263 27.13 2.69 -8.08
N ALA A 264 26.11 3.22 -7.40
CA ALA A 264 26.20 3.72 -6.03
C ALA A 264 25.97 2.64 -4.95
N GLY A 265 25.79 1.38 -5.36
CA GLY A 265 25.51 0.25 -4.48
C GLY A 265 24.05 -0.20 -4.49
N GLN A 266 23.66 -0.90 -3.43
CA GLN A 266 22.32 -1.47 -3.27
C GLN A 266 21.28 -0.38 -2.95
N THR A 267 20.19 -0.35 -3.72
CA THR A 267 19.07 0.59 -3.57
C THR A 267 17.80 -0.08 -3.06
N LYS A 268 17.55 -1.36 -3.41
CA LYS A 268 16.54 -2.22 -2.77
C LYS A 268 17.22 -3.30 -1.93
N LEU A 269 16.83 -3.41 -0.66
CA LEU A 269 17.39 -4.39 0.28
C LEU A 269 16.87 -5.83 0.09
N GLY A 270 15.78 -5.99 -0.69
CA GLY A 270 15.19 -7.30 -1.02
C GLY A 270 14.79 -8.15 0.17
N ALA A 271 14.79 -9.46 -0.01
CA ALA A 271 14.28 -10.44 0.95
C ALA A 271 14.93 -10.34 2.33
N LYS A 272 16.24 -10.03 2.40
CA LYS A 272 16.94 -9.81 3.67
C LYS A 272 16.44 -8.56 4.40
N GLY A 273 16.24 -7.46 3.69
CA GLY A 273 15.67 -6.24 4.26
C GLY A 273 14.24 -6.44 4.77
N GLY A 274 13.41 -7.14 4.00
CA GLY A 274 12.04 -7.47 4.39
C GLY A 274 12.00 -8.39 5.62
N LEU A 275 12.86 -9.41 5.67
CA LEU A 275 12.96 -10.31 6.82
C LEU A 275 13.45 -9.57 8.07
N ALA A 276 14.46 -8.70 7.94
CA ALA A 276 14.95 -7.87 9.03
C ALA A 276 13.85 -6.94 9.59
N LEU A 277 13.04 -6.33 8.72
CA LEU A 277 11.86 -5.56 9.14
C LEU A 277 10.83 -6.45 9.84
N TYR A 278 10.52 -7.63 9.29
CA TYR A 278 9.62 -8.59 9.93
C TYR A 278 10.07 -8.93 11.35
N ARG A 279 11.38 -9.19 11.57
CA ARG A 279 11.93 -9.45 12.91
C ARG A 279 11.85 -8.23 13.82
N LYS A 280 12.26 -7.05 13.34
CA LYS A 280 12.28 -5.79 14.12
C LYS A 280 10.90 -5.39 14.63
N MET A 281 9.87 -5.61 13.83
CA MET A 281 8.50 -5.21 14.15
C MET A 281 7.75 -6.24 15.01
N GLY A 282 8.42 -7.33 15.44
CA GLY A 282 7.80 -8.39 16.24
C GLY A 282 6.97 -9.39 15.43
N GLY A 283 7.12 -9.38 14.11
CA GLY A 283 6.34 -10.18 13.16
C GLY A 283 5.14 -9.44 12.58
N PHE A 284 4.51 -10.08 11.60
CA PHE A 284 3.27 -9.65 10.95
C PHE A 284 2.37 -10.86 10.76
N LYS A 285 1.04 -10.67 10.74
CA LYS A 285 0.11 -11.76 10.41
C LYS A 285 0.34 -12.30 9.00
N SER A 286 0.70 -11.42 8.06
CA SER A 286 1.02 -11.75 6.67
C SER A 286 2.15 -10.89 6.10
N TRP A 287 3.02 -11.47 5.27
CA TRP A 287 3.93 -10.74 4.38
C TRP A 287 3.42 -10.91 2.95
N ILE A 288 2.92 -9.82 2.36
CA ILE A 288 2.41 -9.79 0.99
C ILE A 288 3.50 -9.28 0.05
N LEU A 289 3.77 -10.03 -1.01
CA LEU A 289 4.72 -9.62 -2.05
C LEU A 289 4.20 -8.38 -2.78
N SER A 290 5.02 -7.33 -2.85
CA SER A 290 4.74 -6.11 -3.60
C SER A 290 6.05 -5.42 -4.01
N HIS A 291 6.03 -4.58 -5.05
CA HIS A 291 7.20 -3.88 -5.60
C HIS A 291 8.31 -4.82 -6.10
N ASP A 292 7.90 -5.99 -6.60
CA ASP A 292 8.75 -7.12 -6.99
C ASP A 292 8.67 -7.47 -8.48
N ASN A 293 8.00 -6.65 -9.30
CA ASN A 293 7.84 -6.90 -10.74
C ASN A 293 9.18 -6.84 -11.48
N ASP A 294 9.42 -7.72 -12.45
CA ASP A 294 10.62 -7.71 -13.29
C ASP A 294 10.59 -6.57 -14.32
N PHE A 295 10.75 -5.33 -13.85
CA PHE A 295 10.69 -4.15 -14.70
C PHE A 295 11.65 -4.23 -15.89
N GLN A 296 11.20 -3.72 -17.02
CA GLN A 296 12.04 -3.48 -18.18
C GLN A 296 12.61 -2.07 -18.08
N TYR A 297 13.90 -1.99 -17.76
CA TYR A 297 14.64 -0.74 -17.69
C TYR A 297 15.23 -0.39 -19.05
N SER A 298 14.97 0.82 -19.54
CA SER A 298 15.64 1.33 -20.74
C SER A 298 15.96 2.82 -20.64
N GLY A 299 16.77 3.28 -21.59
CA GLY A 299 17.27 4.65 -21.63
C GLY A 299 18.67 4.83 -21.05
N ILE A 300 19.34 5.89 -21.50
CA ILE A 300 20.76 6.16 -21.21
C ILE A 300 21.01 6.30 -19.71
N LEU A 301 20.11 6.90 -18.94
CA LEU A 301 20.32 7.10 -17.51
C LEU A 301 20.44 5.77 -16.76
N LEU A 302 19.49 4.85 -16.96
CA LEU A 302 19.47 3.54 -16.29
C LEU A 302 20.63 2.64 -16.76
N TRP A 303 21.03 2.79 -18.02
CA TRP A 303 22.21 2.12 -18.55
C TRP A 303 23.51 2.63 -17.90
N VAL A 304 23.69 3.95 -17.79
CA VAL A 304 24.88 4.55 -17.15
C VAL A 304 24.92 4.21 -15.66
N THR A 305 23.79 4.22 -14.96
CA THR A 305 23.72 3.84 -13.54
C THR A 305 23.84 2.34 -13.30
N ARG A 306 23.90 1.53 -14.37
CA ARG A 306 23.95 0.06 -14.33
C ARG A 306 22.89 -0.51 -13.39
N THR A 307 21.66 -0.01 -13.51
CA THR A 307 20.56 -0.48 -12.68
C THR A 307 20.26 -1.95 -13.01
N THR A 308 20.40 -2.83 -12.02
CA THR A 308 20.16 -4.26 -12.18
C THR A 308 19.35 -4.80 -11.01
N ASP A 309 18.32 -5.56 -11.31
CA ASP A 309 17.56 -6.30 -10.32
C ASP A 309 18.11 -7.72 -10.16
N LEU A 310 18.18 -8.17 -8.92
CA LEU A 310 18.63 -9.50 -8.54
C LEU A 310 17.50 -10.20 -7.77
N PRO A 311 16.79 -11.15 -8.42
CA PRO A 311 15.71 -11.89 -7.77
C PRO A 311 16.23 -12.69 -6.59
N ARG A 312 15.47 -12.68 -5.48
CA ARG A 312 15.71 -13.52 -4.32
C ARG A 312 14.41 -14.23 -3.94
N SER A 313 14.53 -15.30 -3.17
CA SER A 313 13.38 -15.96 -2.54
C SER A 313 13.40 -15.74 -1.02
N LEU A 314 12.26 -15.98 -0.37
CA LEU A 314 12.18 -15.95 1.08
C LEU A 314 13.02 -17.08 1.70
N GLU A 315 13.02 -18.26 1.07
CA GLU A 315 13.82 -19.41 1.50
C GLU A 315 15.31 -19.08 1.49
N TRP A 316 15.78 -18.37 0.45
CA TRP A 316 17.15 -17.89 0.38
C TRP A 316 17.50 -16.96 1.56
N ALA A 317 16.60 -16.04 1.92
CA ALA A 317 16.83 -15.12 3.03
C ALA A 317 16.83 -15.84 4.38
N LEU A 318 15.94 -16.81 4.58
CA LEU A 318 15.88 -17.65 5.79
C LEU A 318 17.14 -18.51 5.93
N GLU A 319 17.64 -19.09 4.83
CA GLU A 319 18.87 -19.88 4.86
C GLU A 319 20.09 -19.01 5.19
N GLU A 320 20.15 -17.80 4.65
CA GLU A 320 21.20 -16.85 5.00
C GLU A 320 21.11 -16.36 6.45
N GLU A 321 19.90 -16.18 7.01
CA GLU A 321 19.69 -15.86 8.44
C GLU A 321 20.21 -17.01 9.33
N ARG A 322 19.96 -18.27 8.95
CA ARG A 322 20.48 -19.45 9.67
C ARG A 322 22.00 -19.54 9.60
N ARG A 323 22.60 -19.31 8.43
CA ARG A 323 24.05 -19.37 8.23
C ARG A 323 24.80 -18.32 9.06
N GLN A 324 24.16 -17.19 9.36
CA GLN A 324 24.74 -16.10 10.15
C GLN A 324 24.48 -16.24 11.66
N SER A 325 23.55 -17.12 12.06
CA SER A 325 23.20 -17.33 13.45
C SER A 325 24.07 -18.45 14.04
N ASP A 326 24.94 -18.13 15.01
CA ASP A 326 25.74 -19.15 15.74
C ASP A 326 24.88 -20.10 16.61
N VAL A 327 23.59 -19.80 16.74
CA VAL A 327 22.62 -20.56 17.53
C VAL A 327 21.57 -21.12 16.59
N ASN A 328 21.32 -22.43 16.68
CA ASN A 328 20.26 -23.14 15.97
C ASN A 328 18.88 -22.78 16.56
N VAL A 329 18.50 -21.50 16.46
CA VAL A 329 17.17 -21.01 16.86
C VAL A 329 16.22 -21.29 15.70
N ASP A 330 15.18 -22.07 15.96
CA ASP A 330 14.11 -22.30 15.01
C ASP A 330 13.27 -21.02 14.87
N LEU A 331 13.72 -20.10 14.00
CA LEU A 331 13.06 -18.84 13.76
C LEU A 331 11.85 -19.06 12.86
N LYS A 332 10.65 -18.78 13.40
CA LYS A 332 9.37 -18.90 12.68
C LYS A 332 9.44 -18.21 11.32
N ALA A 333 9.15 -18.95 10.25
CA ALA A 333 9.03 -18.41 8.90
C ALA A 333 7.83 -17.45 8.80
N PRO A 334 7.94 -16.32 8.09
CA PRO A 334 6.81 -15.44 7.82
C PRO A 334 5.69 -16.16 7.06
N ASN A 335 4.43 -15.81 7.35
CA ASN A 335 3.29 -16.20 6.51
C ASN A 335 3.32 -15.38 5.21
N PHE A 336 3.97 -15.93 4.19
CA PHE A 336 4.23 -15.24 2.93
C PHE A 336 3.13 -15.49 1.91
N LEU A 337 2.64 -14.41 1.28
CA LEU A 337 1.52 -14.41 0.34
C LEU A 337 1.93 -13.70 -0.95
N GLN A 338 1.72 -14.37 -2.08
CA GLN A 338 1.82 -13.77 -3.41
C GLN A 338 0.42 -13.56 -3.98
N VAL A 339 0.12 -12.32 -4.36
CA VAL A 339 -1.16 -11.97 -4.99
C VAL A 339 -0.93 -11.82 -6.48
N ASN A 340 -1.71 -12.54 -7.29
CA ASN A 340 -1.62 -12.44 -8.74
C ASN A 340 -2.16 -11.08 -9.22
N ASN A 341 -1.66 -10.60 -10.35
CA ASN A 341 -2.16 -9.39 -11.02
C ASN A 341 -3.69 -9.51 -11.26
N GLY A 342 -4.46 -8.54 -10.75
CA GLY A 342 -5.93 -8.52 -10.80
C GLY A 342 -6.66 -9.31 -9.71
N SER A 343 -5.92 -10.04 -8.87
CA SER A 343 -6.47 -10.83 -7.76
C SER A 343 -6.48 -10.03 -6.45
N ALA A 344 -7.21 -10.55 -5.46
CA ALA A 344 -7.39 -9.89 -4.17
C ALA A 344 -6.95 -10.79 -3.00
N VAL A 345 -6.57 -10.16 -1.89
CA VAL A 345 -6.27 -10.79 -0.61
C VAL A 345 -7.03 -10.07 0.50
N ILE A 346 -7.49 -10.82 1.50
CA ILE A 346 -8.18 -10.30 2.68
C ILE A 346 -7.21 -10.36 3.86
N LEU A 347 -7.09 -9.27 4.63
CA LEU A 347 -6.19 -9.22 5.78
C LEU A 347 -6.82 -9.81 7.04
N THR A 348 -6.58 -11.09 7.31
CA THR A 348 -7.03 -11.76 8.54
C THR A 348 -6.11 -11.48 9.73
#